data_AF-A0A0K9GU54-F1
#
_entry.id   AF-A0A0K9GU54-F1
#
_cell.length_a   1.000
_cell.length_b   1.000
_cell.length_c   1.000
_cell.angle_alpha   90.00
_cell.angle_beta   90.00
_cell.angle_gamma   90.00
#
_symmetry.space_group_name_H-M   'P 1'
#
loop_
_entity.id
_entity.type
_entity.pdbx_description
1 polymer ?
#
loop_
_entity_poly.entity_id
_entity_poly.type
_entity_poly.pdbx_seq_one_letter_code
_entity_poly.pdbx_strand_id
1 'polypeptide(L)'
;MKNIIVLLSLMLLVACNNETTSENPEVITTSEASWAYEFVKVDNQSYQLTNEEVDKDVVGEFIGEVKRNIVDGDTNPNLNEENFDSNSLTPGTKLYKNLEDKKSIIYEINEKYFKATVY
;
A
#
# COMPACT_ATOMS: atom_id res chain seq x y z
N MET A 1 34.73 26.78 56.77
CA MET A 1 33.49 26.05 57.07
C MET A 1 33.17 25.22 55.84
N LYS A 2 33.61 23.96 55.80
CA LYS A 2 32.86 22.76 56.21
C LYS A 2 31.83 22.36 55.13
N ASN A 3 32.27 21.37 54.34
CA ASN A 3 31.51 20.34 53.64
C ASN A 3 30.53 20.77 52.54
N ILE A 4 30.70 20.23 51.34
CA ILE A 4 29.74 19.32 50.70
C ILE A 4 30.50 18.43 49.72
N ILE A 5 30.56 17.15 50.05
CA ILE A 5 30.88 16.03 49.15
C ILE A 5 29.52 15.46 48.73
N VAL A 6 29.21 15.44 47.44
CA VAL A 6 28.27 14.50 46.77
C VAL A 6 28.65 14.54 45.28
N LEU A 7 29.42 13.60 44.71
CA LEU A 7 29.05 12.24 44.31
C LEU A 7 27.94 12.18 43.25
N LEU A 8 28.29 12.31 41.97
CA LEU A 8 27.58 11.70 40.82
C LEU A 8 28.47 11.87 39.57
N SER A 9 29.49 11.05 39.36
CA SER A 9 29.39 9.74 38.70
C SER A 9 28.46 9.73 37.49
N LEU A 10 29.09 9.59 36.31
CA LEU A 10 28.59 8.93 35.11
C LEU A 10 27.17 9.28 34.66
N MET A 11 27.08 10.10 33.62
CA MET A 11 26.22 9.81 32.47
C MET A 11 26.92 10.28 31.20
N LEU A 12 27.82 9.44 30.71
CA LEU A 12 28.12 9.34 29.29
C LEU A 12 26.89 8.67 28.65
N LEU A 13 26.00 9.47 28.08
CA LEU A 13 25.02 8.99 27.11
C LEU A 13 25.29 9.72 25.80
N VAL A 14 26.11 9.06 24.98
CA VAL A 14 26.25 9.32 23.55
C VAL A 14 25.25 8.41 22.83
N ALA A 15 24.69 8.93 21.71
CA ALA A 15 23.84 8.28 20.72
C ALA A 15 22.33 8.20 21.09
N CYS A 16 21.39 8.50 20.20
CA CYS A 16 21.42 8.41 18.74
C CYS A 16 20.95 9.69 18.03
N ASN A 17 21.74 10.08 17.04
CA ASN A 17 21.24 10.75 15.85
C ASN A 17 20.44 9.70 15.04
N ASN A 18 19.28 10.08 14.54
CA ASN A 18 18.82 9.84 13.17
C ASN A 18 17.38 10.32 13.09
N GLU A 19 17.21 11.45 12.40
CA GLU A 19 15.93 11.86 11.83
C GLU A 19 15.37 10.68 11.04
N THR A 20 14.36 10.02 11.61
CA THR A 20 13.42 9.27 10.79
C THR A 20 12.19 10.16 10.75
N THR A 21 12.21 11.11 9.81
CA THR A 21 10.98 11.55 9.19
C THR A 21 10.36 10.29 8.63
N SER A 22 9.48 9.68 9.43
CA SER A 22 8.52 8.72 8.92
C SER A 22 7.61 9.57 8.03
N GLU A 23 8.03 9.76 6.79
CA GLU A 23 7.12 10.05 5.70
C GLU A 23 6.17 8.84 5.68
N ASN A 24 5.09 8.96 6.45
CA ASN A 24 3.88 8.22 6.16
C ASN A 24 3.67 8.40 4.66
N PRO A 25 3.73 7.34 3.82
CA PRO A 25 3.36 7.50 2.43
C PRO A 25 1.98 8.13 2.46
N GLU A 26 1.95 9.38 2.00
CA GLU A 26 0.77 10.21 1.98
C GLU A 26 -0.26 9.37 1.23
N VAL A 27 -1.24 8.84 1.96
CA VAL A 27 -2.40 8.22 1.34
C VAL A 27 -2.97 9.36 0.51
N ILE A 28 -2.78 9.28 -0.80
CA ILE A 28 -3.38 10.20 -1.77
C ILE A 28 -4.88 9.92 -1.69
N THR A 29 -5.50 10.46 -0.64
CA THR A 29 -6.93 10.44 -0.39
C THR A 29 -7.53 11.39 -1.40
N THR A 30 -7.74 10.87 -2.60
CA THR A 30 -8.65 11.48 -3.56
C THR A 30 -10.04 11.52 -2.91
N SER A 31 -10.69 12.67 -3.06
CA SER A 31 -11.86 13.12 -2.30
C SER A 31 -12.95 12.05 -2.10
N GLU A 32 -13.39 11.89 -0.84
CA GLU A 32 -14.66 11.30 -0.36
C GLU A 32 -15.29 10.18 -1.22
N ALA A 33 -14.49 9.21 -1.67
CA ALA A 33 -15.03 7.99 -2.25
C ALA A 33 -15.76 7.18 -1.15
N SER A 34 -17.04 6.84 -1.36
CA SER A 34 -17.87 6.05 -0.42
C SER A 34 -17.47 4.57 -0.35
N TRP A 35 -16.43 4.17 -1.08
CA TRP A 35 -15.92 2.81 -1.08
C TRP A 35 -15.33 2.45 0.29
N ALA A 36 -15.65 1.27 0.81
CA ALA A 36 -15.17 0.82 2.12
C ALA A 36 -13.64 0.56 2.15
N TYR A 37 -13.06 0.26 0.98
CA TYR A 37 -11.63 0.00 0.80
C TYR A 37 -11.22 0.18 -0.66
N GLU A 38 -9.92 0.32 -0.90
CA GLU A 38 -9.34 0.37 -2.24
C GLU A 38 -9.19 -1.04 -2.82
N PHE A 39 -9.56 -1.24 -4.08
CA PHE A 39 -9.56 -2.55 -4.70
C PHE A 39 -9.23 -2.54 -6.19
N VAL A 40 -8.96 -3.74 -6.70
CA VAL A 40 -8.98 -4.07 -8.13
C VAL A 40 -9.71 -5.39 -8.35
N LYS A 41 -10.52 -5.48 -9.40
CA LYS A 41 -11.17 -6.73 -9.81
C LYS A 41 -10.30 -7.50 -10.78
N VAL A 42 -10.09 -8.79 -10.52
CA VAL A 42 -9.46 -9.73 -11.45
C VAL A 42 -10.27 -11.02 -11.48
N ASP A 43 -10.68 -11.45 -12.67
CA ASP A 43 -11.50 -12.64 -12.93
C ASP A 43 -12.75 -12.73 -12.04
N ASN A 44 -13.43 -11.58 -11.88
CA ASN A 44 -14.63 -11.40 -11.05
C ASN A 44 -14.40 -11.59 -9.53
N GLN A 45 -13.14 -11.64 -9.09
CA GLN A 45 -12.75 -11.57 -7.69
C GLN A 45 -12.22 -10.17 -7.37
N SER A 46 -12.66 -9.58 -6.26
CA SER A 46 -12.12 -8.31 -5.76
C SER A 46 -10.90 -8.59 -4.89
N TYR A 47 -9.83 -7.84 -5.12
CA TYR A 47 -8.61 -7.84 -4.34
C TYR A 47 -8.45 -6.47 -3.69
N GLN A 48 -8.38 -6.44 -2.37
CA GLN A 48 -8.08 -5.24 -1.60
C GLN A 48 -6.61 -4.85 -1.81
N LEU A 49 -6.36 -3.60 -2.18
CA LEU A 49 -5.01 -3.06 -2.30
C LEU A 49 -4.39 -2.89 -0.91
N THR A 50 -3.09 -3.18 -0.80
CA THR A 50 -2.35 -3.01 0.45
C THR A 50 -1.07 -2.23 0.18
N ASN A 51 -0.58 -1.49 1.16
CA ASN A 51 0.69 -0.77 1.06
C ASN A 51 1.91 -1.67 1.33
N GLU A 52 1.74 -3.00 1.29
CA GLU A 52 2.83 -3.97 1.47
C GLU A 52 3.64 -4.04 0.18
N GLU A 53 4.78 -3.33 0.16
CA GLU A 53 5.80 -3.46 -0.90
C GLU A 53 6.42 -4.85 -0.84
N VAL A 54 6.60 -5.49 -1.99
CA VAL A 54 7.19 -6.82 -2.11
C VAL A 54 8.39 -6.81 -3.05
N ASP A 55 9.29 -7.76 -2.83
CA ASP A 55 10.46 -7.94 -3.68
C ASP A 55 10.07 -8.46 -5.07
N LYS A 56 10.90 -8.16 -6.07
CA LYS A 56 10.63 -8.52 -7.48
C LYS A 56 10.62 -10.04 -7.71
N ASP A 57 11.29 -10.81 -6.85
CA ASP A 57 11.38 -12.27 -6.93
C ASP A 57 10.05 -12.99 -6.66
N VAL A 58 9.12 -12.34 -5.95
CA VAL A 58 7.76 -12.89 -5.73
C VAL A 58 6.78 -12.55 -6.87
N VAL A 59 7.20 -11.70 -7.82
CA VAL A 59 6.37 -11.25 -8.94
C VAL A 59 6.34 -12.30 -10.04
N GLY A 60 5.16 -12.83 -10.30
CA GLY A 60 4.93 -13.88 -11.27
C GLY A 60 4.52 -13.38 -12.66
N GLU A 61 3.74 -14.21 -13.33
CA GLU A 61 3.22 -13.94 -14.67
C GLU A 61 2.36 -12.67 -14.70
N PHE A 62 2.54 -11.86 -15.75
CA PHE A 62 1.64 -10.75 -16.06
C PHE A 62 0.24 -11.27 -16.41
N ILE A 63 -0.78 -10.75 -15.73
CA ILE A 63 -2.17 -11.21 -15.89
C ILE A 63 -3.07 -10.17 -16.55
N GLY A 64 -2.63 -8.92 -16.62
CA GLY A 64 -3.37 -7.84 -17.26
C GLY A 64 -3.01 -6.48 -16.68
N GLU A 65 -3.79 -5.49 -17.09
CA GLU A 65 -3.66 -4.11 -16.63
C GLU A 65 -5.04 -3.57 -16.26
N VAL A 66 -5.07 -2.63 -15.32
CA VAL A 66 -6.28 -1.91 -14.94
C VAL A 66 -6.86 -1.21 -16.17
N LYS A 67 -8.16 -1.41 -16.42
CA LYS A 67 -8.85 -0.86 -17.60
C LYS A 67 -9.61 0.42 -17.29
N ARG A 68 -10.24 0.49 -16.12
CA ARG A 68 -11.03 1.65 -15.70
C ARG A 68 -10.78 1.95 -14.24
N ASN A 69 -10.69 3.23 -13.92
CA ASN A 69 -10.87 3.70 -12.56
C ASN A 69 -12.35 4.08 -12.39
N ILE A 70 -13.03 3.46 -11.43
CA ILE A 70 -14.47 3.62 -11.16
C ILE A 70 -14.74 4.33 -9.84
N VAL A 71 -13.76 5.10 -9.32
CA VAL A 71 -13.88 5.82 -8.04
C VAL A 71 -15.14 6.68 -7.97
N ASP A 72 -15.42 7.43 -9.03
CA ASP A 72 -16.59 8.33 -9.15
C ASP A 72 -17.94 7.59 -9.35
N GLY A 73 -17.89 6.26 -9.48
CA GLY A 73 -19.08 5.43 -9.69
C GLY A 73 -19.73 4.94 -8.39
N ASP A 74 -19.17 5.26 -7.23
CA ASP A 74 -19.58 4.78 -5.89
C ASP A 74 -21.07 5.04 -5.55
N THR A 75 -21.64 6.10 -6.11
CA THR A 75 -23.03 6.53 -5.90
C THR A 75 -23.96 6.17 -7.07
N ASN A 76 -23.43 5.57 -8.14
CA ASN A 76 -24.21 5.21 -9.32
C ASN A 76 -24.84 3.81 -9.14
N PRO A 77 -26.17 3.71 -8.97
CA PRO A 77 -26.84 2.42 -8.78
C PRO A 77 -26.81 1.51 -10.02
N ASN A 78 -26.39 2.03 -11.17
CA ASN A 78 -26.27 1.28 -12.42
C ASN A 78 -24.82 0.91 -12.76
N LEU A 79 -23.85 1.23 -11.90
CA LEU A 79 -22.47 0.82 -12.11
C LEU A 79 -22.39 -0.71 -12.02
N ASN A 80 -21.79 -1.32 -13.04
CA ASN A 80 -21.47 -2.74 -13.03
C ASN A 80 -19.94 -2.90 -13.05
N GLU A 81 -19.40 -3.48 -11.97
CA GLU A 81 -17.97 -3.74 -11.83
C GLU A 81 -17.52 -4.88 -12.76
N GLU A 82 -16.60 -4.56 -13.66
CA GLU A 82 -16.05 -5.47 -14.66
C GLU A 82 -14.63 -5.95 -14.30
N ASN A 83 -14.13 -6.91 -15.08
CA ASN A 83 -12.76 -7.38 -14.91
C ASN A 83 -11.77 -6.24 -15.19
N PHE A 84 -10.79 -6.08 -14.30
CA PHE A 84 -9.77 -5.02 -14.28
C PHE A 84 -10.28 -3.61 -14.00
N ASP A 85 -11.47 -3.47 -13.39
CA ASP A 85 -11.86 -2.22 -12.75
C ASP A 85 -11.10 -2.04 -11.42
N SER A 86 -10.75 -0.81 -11.10
CA SER A 86 -10.22 -0.40 -9.80
C SER A 86 -10.88 0.88 -9.34
N ASN A 87 -10.95 1.15 -8.04
CA ASN A 87 -11.38 2.43 -7.51
C ASN A 87 -10.22 3.32 -7.03
N SER A 88 -8.97 2.90 -7.19
CA SER A 88 -7.79 3.65 -6.71
C SER A 88 -6.64 3.64 -7.73
N LEU A 89 -6.44 2.53 -8.45
CA LEU A 89 -5.38 2.42 -9.45
C LEU A 89 -5.74 3.17 -10.74
N THR A 90 -4.73 3.69 -11.42
CA THR A 90 -4.90 4.33 -12.73
C THR A 90 -5.03 3.29 -13.83
N PRO A 91 -5.79 3.58 -14.91
CA PRO A 91 -5.78 2.73 -16.10
C PRO A 91 -4.35 2.53 -16.63
N GLY A 92 -4.01 1.29 -16.98
CA GLY A 92 -2.66 0.87 -17.39
C GLY A 92 -1.77 0.38 -16.25
N THR A 93 -2.20 0.45 -14.98
CA THR A 93 -1.47 -0.20 -13.87
C THR A 93 -1.39 -1.70 -14.13
N LYS A 94 -0.16 -2.23 -14.17
CA LYS A 94 0.09 -3.64 -14.46
C LYS A 94 -0.19 -4.52 -13.25
N LEU A 95 -0.73 -5.69 -13.51
CA LEU A 95 -1.10 -6.71 -12.53
C LEU A 95 -0.37 -8.02 -12.86
N TYR A 96 0.05 -8.71 -11.82
CA TYR A 96 0.82 -9.96 -11.90
C TYR A 96 0.31 -10.99 -10.89
N LYS A 97 0.56 -12.27 -11.13
CA LYS A 97 0.37 -13.32 -10.12
C LYS A 97 1.40 -13.13 -9.00
N ASN A 98 1.02 -13.44 -7.76
CA ASN A 98 1.98 -13.65 -6.68
C ASN A 98 2.47 -15.11 -6.69
N LEU A 99 3.79 -15.31 -6.69
CA LEU A 99 4.41 -16.64 -6.69
C LEU A 99 4.35 -17.35 -5.33
N GLU A 100 4.30 -16.60 -4.23
CA GLU A 100 4.31 -17.13 -2.86
C GLU A 100 2.92 -17.38 -2.30
N ASP A 101 1.94 -16.56 -2.69
CA ASP A 101 0.58 -16.59 -2.15
C ASP A 101 -0.48 -16.51 -3.26
N LYS A 102 -1.09 -17.65 -3.56
CA LYS A 102 -2.15 -17.80 -4.57
C LYS A 102 -3.44 -17.05 -4.26
N LYS A 103 -3.62 -16.53 -3.03
CA LYS A 103 -4.77 -15.71 -2.64
C LYS A 103 -4.48 -14.21 -2.78
N SER A 104 -3.40 -13.86 -3.45
CA SER A 104 -3.01 -12.48 -3.69
C SER A 104 -2.52 -12.29 -5.12
N ILE A 105 -2.56 -11.05 -5.55
CA ILE A 105 -1.94 -10.58 -6.78
C ILE A 105 -0.97 -9.46 -6.45
N ILE A 106 -0.14 -9.12 -7.42
CA ILE A 106 0.80 -8.00 -7.32
C ILE A 106 0.38 -6.91 -8.30
N TYR A 107 0.46 -5.64 -7.88
CA TYR A 107 0.30 -4.49 -8.77
C TYR A 107 1.57 -3.63 -8.78
N GLU A 108 1.84 -2.97 -9.91
CA GLU A 108 3.05 -2.17 -10.11
C GLU A 108 2.74 -0.67 -10.16
N ILE A 109 3.41 0.11 -9.30
CA ILE A 109 3.35 1.58 -9.30
C ILE A 109 4.78 2.11 -9.22
N ASN A 110 5.15 3.02 -10.14
CA ASN A 110 6.47 3.66 -10.15
C ASN A 110 7.64 2.66 -10.02
N GLU A 111 7.57 1.57 -10.79
CA GLU A 111 8.57 0.47 -10.80
C GLU A 111 8.70 -0.33 -9.49
N LYS A 112 7.80 -0.09 -8.53
CA LYS A 112 7.67 -0.85 -7.28
C LYS A 112 6.47 -1.79 -7.34
N TYR A 113 6.54 -2.88 -6.58
CA TYR A 113 5.55 -3.94 -6.57
C TYR A 113 4.87 -4.01 -5.21
N PHE A 114 3.55 -4.13 -5.22
CA PHE A 114 2.75 -4.13 -4.00
C PHE A 114 1.75 -5.27 -4.01
N LYS A 115 1.43 -5.79 -2.82
CA LYS A 115 0.49 -6.90 -2.65
C LYS A 115 -0.95 -6.40 -2.64
N ALA A 116 -1.85 -7.13 -3.31
CA ALA A 116 -3.29 -7.02 -3.12
C ALA A 116 -3.87 -8.38 -2.76
N THR A 117 -4.75 -8.44 -1.76
CA THR A 117 -5.24 -9.69 -1.16
C THR A 117 -6.74 -9.87 -1.39
N VAL A 118 -7.19 -11.11 -1.52
CA VAL A 118 -8.62 -11.43 -1.63
C VAL A 118 -9.37 -10.87 -0.42
N TYR A 119 -10.44 -10.13 -0.70
CA TYR A 119 -11.45 -9.72 0.29
C TYR A 119 -12.52 -10.80 0.48
#